data_AF-A0A7K7MNC6-F1
#
_entry.id   AF-A0A7K7MNC6-F1
#
_cell.length_a   1.000
_cell.length_b   1.000
_cell.length_c   1.000
_cell.angle_alpha   90.00
_cell.angle_beta   90.00
_cell.angle_gamma   90.00
#
_symmetry.space_group_name_H-M   'P 1'
#
loop_
_entity.id
_entity.type
_entity.pdbx_description
1 polymer ?
#
loop_
_entity_poly.entity_id
_entity_poly.type
_entity_poly.pdbx_seq_one_letter_code
_entity_poly.pdbx_strand_id
1 'polypeptide(L)'
;GVLLYNHLQQKVRNAEALAQKYKQQQEALSAQLQVVYEHRSRLERSLQKERGEHKKTKEDFLVYKLEAQEALNKEKQDSMNRYGALSSQHKILKNQHDDVKKQLLELQLQHNSLKLEHRKSLESHSQKLTQLQQDRDSEVTNLQDTVYKLREESKLLRKAHQEVHSQLLSAQAQMEEFRQLKEALQKMPGLR
;
A
#
# COMPACT_ATOMS: atom_id res chain seq x y z
N GLY A 1 -115.39 -3.63 -82.45
CA GLY A 1 -114.76 -4.63 -81.56
C GLY A 1 -113.25 -4.73 -81.76
N VAL A 2 -112.81 -5.19 -82.93
CA VAL A 2 -111.41 -5.64 -83.18
C VAL A 2 -110.35 -4.53 -83.10
N LEU A 3 -110.63 -3.31 -83.59
CA LEU A 3 -109.67 -2.19 -83.52
C LEU A 3 -109.44 -1.69 -82.09
N LEU A 4 -110.51 -1.60 -81.29
CA LEU A 4 -110.44 -1.20 -79.89
C LEU A 4 -109.68 -2.24 -79.06
N TYR A 5 -109.93 -3.53 -79.33
CA TYR A 5 -109.22 -4.65 -78.70
C TYR A 5 -107.72 -4.65 -79.00
N ASN A 6 -107.31 -4.45 -80.27
CA ASN A 6 -105.89 -4.36 -80.63
C ASN A 6 -105.20 -3.14 -79.97
N HIS A 7 -105.87 -1.99 -79.92
CA HIS A 7 -105.33 -0.80 -79.26
C HIS A 7 -105.15 -1.01 -77.74
N LEU A 8 -106.15 -1.63 -77.10
CA LEU A 8 -106.08 -2.04 -75.68
C LEU A 8 -104.95 -3.05 -75.45
N GLN A 9 -104.82 -4.07 -76.30
CA GLN A 9 -103.76 -5.08 -76.20
C GLN A 9 -102.36 -4.45 -76.33
N GLN A 10 -102.20 -3.47 -77.21
CA GLN A 10 -100.93 -2.75 -77.37
C GLN A 10 -100.62 -1.84 -76.18
N LYS A 11 -101.63 -1.17 -75.61
CA LYS A 11 -101.47 -0.41 -74.36
C LYS A 11 -101.09 -1.31 -73.18
N VAL A 12 -101.70 -2.49 -73.08
CA VAL A 12 -101.36 -3.49 -72.04
C VAL A 12 -99.91 -3.95 -72.20
N ARG A 13 -99.48 -4.34 -73.40
CA ARG A 13 -98.08 -4.74 -73.66
C ARG A 13 -97.07 -3.62 -73.34
N ASN A 14 -97.40 -2.38 -73.67
CA ASN A 14 -96.53 -1.24 -73.35
C ASN A 14 -96.45 -0.97 -71.84
N ALA A 15 -97.57 -1.11 -71.13
CA ALA A 15 -97.61 -0.99 -69.67
C ALA A 15 -96.83 -2.12 -68.98
N GLU A 16 -96.94 -3.36 -69.48
CA GLU A 16 -96.16 -4.51 -69.01
C GLU A 16 -94.66 -4.30 -69.21
N ALA A 17 -94.24 -3.83 -70.38
CA ALA A 17 -92.83 -3.53 -70.67
C ALA A 17 -92.28 -2.41 -69.77
N LEU A 18 -93.07 -1.37 -69.52
CA LEU A 18 -92.68 -0.28 -68.62
C LEU A 18 -92.61 -0.75 -67.16
N ALA A 19 -93.57 -1.56 -66.70
CA ALA A 19 -93.55 -2.18 -65.38
C ALA A 19 -92.33 -3.09 -65.19
N GLN A 20 -91.97 -3.87 -66.21
CA GLN A 20 -90.76 -4.71 -66.19
C GLN A 20 -89.49 -3.86 -66.11
N LYS A 21 -89.41 -2.74 -66.85
CA LYS A 21 -88.28 -1.80 -66.77
C LYS A 21 -88.16 -1.19 -65.38
N TYR A 22 -89.26 -0.74 -64.77
CA TYR A 22 -89.24 -0.20 -63.40
C TYR A 22 -88.87 -1.25 -62.37
N LYS A 23 -89.32 -2.50 -62.52
CA LYS A 23 -88.92 -3.61 -61.66
C LYS A 23 -87.40 -3.85 -61.74
N GLN A 24 -86.84 -3.90 -62.95
CA GLN A 24 -85.39 -4.06 -63.13
C GLN A 24 -84.60 -2.89 -62.54
N GLN A 25 -85.10 -1.65 -62.70
CA GLN A 25 -84.48 -0.47 -62.08
C GLN A 25 -84.55 -0.50 -60.56
N GLN A 26 -85.67 -0.94 -59.99
CA GLN A 26 -85.84 -1.12 -58.55
C GLN A 26 -84.88 -2.19 -58.00
N GLU A 27 -84.75 -3.33 -58.70
CA GLU A 27 -83.81 -4.40 -58.34
C GLU A 27 -82.35 -3.91 -58.41
N ALA A 28 -81.99 -3.17 -59.47
CA ALA A 28 -80.66 -2.58 -59.61
C ALA A 28 -80.35 -1.57 -58.50
N LEU A 29 -81.30 -0.70 -58.17
CA LEU A 29 -81.15 0.27 -57.07
C LEU A 29 -81.04 -0.43 -55.71
N SER A 30 -81.85 -1.47 -55.48
CA SER A 30 -81.80 -2.27 -54.25
C SER A 30 -80.45 -2.95 -54.08
N ALA A 31 -79.89 -3.51 -55.16
CA ALA A 31 -78.55 -4.10 -55.16
C ALA A 31 -77.46 -3.05 -54.85
N GLN A 32 -77.55 -1.85 -55.45
CA GLN A 32 -76.60 -0.77 -55.16
C GLN A 32 -76.67 -0.31 -53.70
N LEU A 33 -77.88 -0.15 -53.15
CA LEU A 33 -78.05 0.20 -51.74
C LEU A 33 -77.46 -0.87 -50.81
N GLN A 34 -77.69 -2.15 -51.11
CA GLN A 34 -77.12 -3.25 -50.32
C GLN A 34 -75.58 -3.16 -50.28
N VAL A 35 -74.95 -2.92 -51.43
CA VAL A 35 -73.49 -2.71 -51.52
C VAL A 35 -73.03 -1.53 -50.67
N VAL A 36 -73.73 -0.39 -50.74
CA VAL A 36 -73.40 0.80 -49.92
C VAL A 36 -73.51 0.51 -48.42
N TYR A 37 -74.56 -0.21 -47.99
CA TYR A 37 -74.71 -0.60 -46.58
C TYR A 37 -73.60 -1.52 -46.11
N GLU A 38 -73.21 -2.50 -46.93
CA GLU A 38 -72.10 -3.39 -46.60
C GLU A 38 -70.77 -2.64 -46.51
N HIS A 39 -70.49 -1.74 -47.45
CA HIS A 39 -69.29 -0.91 -47.41
C HIS A 39 -69.27 -0.02 -46.16
N ARG A 40 -70.39 0.64 -45.84
CA ARG A 40 -70.51 1.44 -44.62
C ARG A 40 -70.25 0.59 -43.37
N SER A 41 -70.86 -0.59 -43.30
CA SER A 41 -70.70 -1.49 -42.15
C SER A 41 -69.24 -1.99 -42.01
N ARG A 42 -68.56 -2.27 -43.13
CA ARG A 42 -67.13 -2.63 -43.12
C ARG A 42 -66.27 -1.44 -42.66
N LEU A 43 -66.51 -0.24 -43.16
CA LEU A 43 -65.79 0.98 -42.78
C LEU A 43 -65.97 1.30 -41.30
N GLU A 44 -67.18 1.20 -40.76
CA GLU A 44 -67.47 1.42 -39.34
C GLU A 44 -66.69 0.42 -38.45
N ARG A 45 -66.64 -0.86 -38.83
CA ARG A 45 -65.83 -1.87 -38.12
C ARG A 45 -64.34 -1.59 -38.20
N SER A 46 -63.82 -1.25 -39.38
CA SER A 46 -62.40 -0.90 -39.55
C SER A 46 -62.03 0.33 -38.71
N LEU A 47 -62.86 1.37 -38.70
CA LEU A 47 -62.64 2.56 -37.89
C LEU A 47 -62.65 2.24 -36.39
N GLN A 48 -63.55 1.38 -35.92
CA GLN A 48 -63.59 0.96 -34.52
C GLN A 48 -62.33 0.18 -34.14
N LYS A 49 -61.86 -0.71 -35.02
CA LYS A 49 -60.62 -1.45 -34.83
C LYS A 49 -59.41 -0.50 -34.72
N GLU A 50 -59.25 0.41 -35.68
CA GLU A 50 -58.16 1.40 -35.69
C GLU A 50 -58.18 2.28 -34.44
N ARG A 51 -59.36 2.72 -33.98
CA ARG A 51 -59.48 3.47 -32.71
C ARG A 51 -59.03 2.65 -31.50
N GLY A 52 -59.38 1.36 -31.46
CA GLY A 52 -58.96 0.45 -30.41
C GLY A 52 -57.45 0.23 -30.42
N GLU A 53 -56.88 -0.02 -31.59
CA GLU A 53 -55.44 -0.21 -31.79
C GLU A 53 -54.66 1.06 -31.41
N HIS A 54 -55.10 2.23 -31.88
CA HIS A 54 -54.49 3.51 -31.52
C HIS A 54 -54.49 3.77 -30.01
N LYS A 55 -55.63 3.48 -29.35
CA LYS A 55 -55.72 3.61 -27.88
C LYS A 55 -54.72 2.69 -27.19
N LYS A 56 -54.66 1.42 -27.62
CA LYS A 56 -53.72 0.44 -27.07
C LYS A 56 -52.26 0.86 -27.27
N THR A 57 -51.88 1.26 -28.48
CA THR A 57 -50.52 1.74 -28.77
C THR A 57 -50.13 2.93 -27.91
N LYS A 58 -51.07 3.85 -27.65
CA LYS A 58 -50.84 5.00 -26.77
C LYS A 58 -50.60 4.58 -25.31
N GLU A 59 -51.35 3.59 -24.82
CA GLU A 59 -51.17 3.02 -23.48
C GLU A 59 -49.83 2.27 -23.39
N ASP A 60 -49.51 1.41 -24.36
CA ASP A 60 -48.25 0.66 -24.42
C ASP A 60 -47.03 1.61 -24.44
N PHE A 61 -47.10 2.68 -25.24
CA PHE A 61 -46.04 3.69 -25.29
C PHE A 61 -45.86 4.44 -23.96
N LEU A 62 -46.96 4.72 -23.25
CA LEU A 62 -46.90 5.36 -21.95
C LEU A 62 -46.25 4.44 -20.91
N VAL A 63 -46.63 3.15 -20.90
CA VAL A 63 -46.01 2.14 -20.04
C VAL A 63 -44.51 2.04 -20.32
N TYR A 64 -44.12 1.88 -21.60
CA TYR A 64 -42.72 1.82 -22.00
C TYR A 64 -41.93 3.05 -21.53
N LYS A 65 -42.48 4.25 -21.67
CA LYS A 65 -41.83 5.49 -21.22
C LYS A 65 -41.63 5.51 -19.70
N LEU A 66 -42.62 5.04 -18.94
CA LEU A 66 -42.53 4.98 -17.48
C LEU A 66 -41.49 3.95 -17.02
N GLU A 67 -41.50 2.75 -17.60
CA GLU A 67 -40.53 1.69 -17.30
C GLU A 67 -39.10 2.12 -17.65
N ALA A 68 -38.90 2.74 -18.81
CA ALA A 68 -37.60 3.28 -19.21
C ALA A 68 -37.10 4.36 -18.24
N GLN A 69 -38.00 5.24 -17.77
CA GLN A 69 -37.66 6.28 -16.80
C GLN A 69 -37.32 5.70 -15.43
N GLU A 70 -38.05 4.68 -14.98
CA GLU A 70 -37.79 3.99 -13.72
C GLU A 70 -36.44 3.25 -13.76
N ALA A 71 -36.16 2.53 -14.85
CA ALA A 71 -34.89 1.85 -15.06
C ALA A 71 -33.71 2.83 -15.02
N LEU A 72 -33.82 3.97 -15.71
CA LEU A 72 -32.79 5.02 -15.70
C LEU A 72 -32.59 5.61 -14.30
N ASN A 73 -33.67 5.87 -13.56
CA ASN A 73 -33.58 6.40 -12.20
C ASN A 73 -32.91 5.40 -11.25
N LYS A 74 -33.23 4.11 -11.39
CA LYS A 74 -32.60 3.04 -10.62
C LYS A 74 -31.10 2.93 -10.92
N GLU A 75 -30.72 2.91 -12.18
CA GLU A 75 -29.31 2.86 -12.59
C GLU A 75 -28.53 4.09 -12.09
N LYS A 76 -29.13 5.28 -12.18
CA LYS A 76 -28.54 6.51 -11.61
C LYS A 76 -28.31 6.40 -10.11
N GLN A 77 -29.29 5.89 -9.36
CA GLN A 77 -29.17 5.70 -7.92
C GLN A 77 -28.08 4.67 -7.57
N ASP A 78 -28.05 3.55 -8.28
CA ASP A 78 -27.04 2.50 -8.10
C ASP A 78 -25.63 3.02 -8.40
N SER A 79 -25.48 3.79 -9.47
CA SER A 79 -24.22 4.44 -9.85
C SER A 79 -23.77 5.45 -8.78
N MET A 80 -24.69 6.26 -8.26
CA MET A 80 -24.41 7.21 -7.18
C MET A 80 -23.98 6.50 -5.88
N ASN A 81 -24.64 5.39 -5.53
CA ASN A 81 -24.28 4.58 -4.37
C ASN A 81 -22.88 3.97 -4.53
N ARG A 82 -22.56 3.40 -5.71
CA ARG A 82 -21.23 2.84 -6.02
C ARG A 82 -20.15 3.92 -5.96
N TYR A 83 -20.41 5.09 -6.52
CA TYR A 83 -19.49 6.22 -6.44
C TYR A 83 -19.25 6.67 -5.00
N GLY A 84 -20.30 6.75 -4.17
CA GLY A 84 -20.19 7.08 -2.76
C GLY A 84 -19.31 6.09 -1.98
N ALA A 85 -19.50 4.79 -2.21
CA ALA A 85 -18.67 3.74 -1.61
C ALA A 85 -17.21 3.79 -2.08
N LEU A 86 -16.98 4.02 -3.38
CA LEU A 86 -15.64 4.12 -3.92
C LEU A 86 -14.90 5.36 -3.39
N SER A 87 -15.60 6.49 -3.27
CA SER A 87 -15.05 7.73 -2.74
C SER A 87 -14.64 7.60 -1.27
N SER A 88 -15.47 6.95 -0.44
CA SER A 88 -15.13 6.69 0.95
C SER A 88 -13.94 5.72 1.09
N GLN A 89 -13.89 4.66 0.29
CA GLN A 89 -12.74 3.75 0.22
C GLN A 89 -11.46 4.48 -0.19
N HIS A 90 -11.52 5.33 -1.22
CA HIS A 90 -10.37 6.13 -1.65
C HIS A 90 -9.85 7.02 -0.52
N LYS A 91 -10.74 7.67 0.22
CA LYS A 91 -10.36 8.51 1.37
C LYS A 91 -9.64 7.70 2.46
N ILE A 92 -10.14 6.50 2.77
CA ILE A 92 -9.51 5.60 3.76
C ILE A 92 -8.12 5.17 3.30
N LEU A 93 -8.00 4.70 2.05
CA LEU A 93 -6.72 4.27 1.49
C LEU A 93 -5.69 5.39 1.44
N LYS A 94 -6.13 6.61 1.07
CA LYS A 94 -5.26 7.79 1.06
C LYS A 94 -4.71 8.09 2.46
N ASN A 95 -5.58 8.09 3.48
CA ASN A 95 -5.15 8.31 4.86
C ASN A 95 -4.17 7.23 5.33
N GLN A 96 -4.46 5.95 5.05
CA GLN A 96 -3.57 4.84 5.38
C GLN A 96 -2.20 4.98 4.70
N HIS A 97 -2.17 5.38 3.43
CA HIS A 97 -0.94 5.64 2.71
C HIS A 97 -0.13 6.77 3.36
N ASP A 98 -0.78 7.86 3.75
CA ASP A 98 -0.11 9.00 4.39
C ASP A 98 0.45 8.61 5.78
N ASP A 99 -0.27 7.79 6.54
CA ASP A 99 0.19 7.23 7.82
C ASP A 99 1.43 6.34 7.65
N VAL A 100 1.40 5.41 6.68
CA VAL A 100 2.54 4.51 6.39
C VAL A 100 3.75 5.32 5.90
N LYS A 101 3.54 6.34 5.06
CA LYS A 101 4.60 7.23 4.60
C LYS A 101 5.25 7.96 5.77
N LYS A 102 4.47 8.42 6.74
CA LYS A 102 4.98 9.05 7.96
C LYS A 102 5.80 8.07 8.80
N GLN A 103 5.29 6.86 9.03
CA GLN A 103 6.02 5.81 9.76
C GLN A 103 7.35 5.44 9.08
N LEU A 104 7.37 5.36 7.76
CA LEU A 104 8.59 5.10 6.99
C LEU A 104 9.63 6.20 7.20
N LEU A 105 9.21 7.47 7.15
CA LEU A 105 10.10 8.61 7.39
C LEU A 105 10.66 8.60 8.83
N GLU A 106 9.81 8.32 9.82
CA GLU A 106 10.24 8.21 11.22
C GLU A 106 11.27 7.08 11.42
N LEU A 107 11.02 5.91 10.84
CA LEU A 107 11.96 4.78 10.86
C LEU A 107 13.28 5.10 10.18
N GLN A 108 13.26 5.80 9.04
CA GLN A 108 14.48 6.24 8.36
C GLN A 108 15.30 7.20 9.23
N LEU A 109 14.64 8.14 9.91
CA LEU A 109 15.30 9.06 10.84
C LEU A 109 15.92 8.31 12.02
N GLN A 110 15.19 7.38 12.63
CA GLN A 110 15.68 6.54 13.72
C GLN A 110 16.89 5.71 13.29
N HIS A 111 16.83 5.07 12.12
CA HIS A 111 17.93 4.29 11.58
C HIS A 111 19.19 5.15 11.39
N ASN A 112 19.03 6.36 10.84
CA ASN A 112 20.15 7.29 10.65
C ASN A 112 20.75 7.75 11.98
N SER A 113 19.92 8.03 12.98
CA SER A 113 20.37 8.38 14.34
C SER A 113 21.16 7.25 14.96
N LEU A 114 20.62 6.03 14.94
CA LEU A 114 21.27 4.85 15.51
C LEU A 114 22.60 4.53 14.80
N LYS A 115 22.63 4.68 13.47
CA LYS A 115 23.86 4.51 12.68
C LYS A 115 24.94 5.51 13.09
N LEU A 116 24.56 6.76 13.35
CA LEU A 116 25.48 7.80 13.82
C LEU A 116 25.98 7.52 15.25
N GLU A 117 25.09 7.13 16.16
CA GLU A 117 25.44 6.75 17.53
C GLU A 117 26.39 5.56 17.56
N HIS A 118 26.10 4.51 16.79
CA HIS A 118 26.97 3.34 16.67
C HIS A 118 28.36 3.72 16.14
N ARG A 119 28.42 4.60 15.12
CA ARG A 119 29.70 5.11 14.60
C ARG A 119 30.49 5.86 15.67
N LYS A 120 29.84 6.74 16.44
CA LYS A 120 30.48 7.49 17.55
C LYS A 120 30.99 6.56 18.65
N SER A 121 30.20 5.54 19.01
CA SER A 121 30.60 4.54 20.00
C SER A 121 31.81 3.73 19.54
N LEU A 122 31.82 3.27 18.28
CA LEU A 122 32.98 2.59 17.68
C LEU A 122 34.24 3.46 17.72
N GLU A 123 34.13 4.73 17.34
CA GLU A 123 35.26 5.66 17.33
C GLU A 123 35.80 5.89 18.75
N SER A 124 34.92 6.10 19.73
CA SER A 124 35.29 6.22 21.15
C SER A 124 35.99 4.97 21.69
N HIS A 125 35.47 3.77 21.38
CA HIS A 125 36.11 2.52 21.77
C HIS A 125 37.48 2.33 21.12
N SER A 126 37.61 2.66 19.83
CA SER A 126 38.89 2.61 19.11
C SER A 126 39.93 3.55 19.72
N GLN A 127 39.53 4.77 20.06
CA GLN A 127 40.39 5.74 20.74
C GLN A 127 40.83 5.23 22.11
N LYS A 128 39.89 4.70 22.91
CA LYS A 128 40.19 4.16 24.24
C LYS A 128 41.13 2.95 24.19
N LEU A 129 40.95 2.04 23.21
CA LEU A 129 41.86 0.92 22.98
C LEU A 129 43.26 1.40 22.63
N THR A 130 43.36 2.39 21.73
CA THR A 130 44.66 2.97 21.33
C THR A 130 45.36 3.61 22.52
N GLN A 131 44.63 4.37 23.35
CA GLN A 131 45.19 4.98 24.57
C GLN A 131 45.68 3.93 25.56
N LEU A 132 44.86 2.92 25.87
CA LEU A 132 45.25 1.84 26.79
C LEU A 132 46.49 1.09 26.30
N GLN A 133 46.63 0.90 24.99
CA GLN A 133 47.80 0.26 24.42
C GLN A 133 49.06 1.12 24.55
N GLN A 134 48.95 2.43 24.30
CA GLN A 134 50.05 3.38 24.53
C GLN A 134 50.45 3.45 26.00
N ASP A 135 49.48 3.54 26.92
CA ASP A 135 49.72 3.59 28.36
C ASP A 135 50.44 2.32 28.82
N ARG A 136 49.95 1.13 28.42
CA ARG A 136 50.59 -0.15 28.71
C ARG A 136 52.02 -0.21 28.19
N ASP A 137 52.25 0.20 26.94
CA ASP A 137 53.59 0.14 26.34
C ASP A 137 54.56 1.10 27.05
N SER A 138 54.07 2.28 27.47
CA SER A 138 54.84 3.22 28.28
C SER A 138 55.17 2.67 29.67
N GLU A 139 54.20 2.02 30.33
CA GLU A 139 54.38 1.43 31.66
C GLU A 139 55.37 0.26 31.61
N VAL A 140 55.26 -0.61 30.60
CA VAL A 140 56.21 -1.69 30.37
C VAL A 140 57.62 -1.14 30.17
N THR A 141 57.79 -0.09 29.37
CA THR A 141 59.09 0.55 29.14
C THR A 141 59.66 1.14 30.44
N ASN A 142 58.84 1.86 31.21
CA ASN A 142 59.24 2.45 32.49
C ASN A 142 59.64 1.38 33.53
N LEU A 143 58.89 0.27 33.59
CA LEU A 143 59.21 -0.85 34.46
C LEU A 143 60.51 -1.56 34.04
N GLN A 144 60.73 -1.75 32.74
CA GLN A 144 61.98 -2.31 32.21
C GLN A 144 63.18 -1.44 32.60
N ASP A 145 63.08 -0.12 32.46
CA ASP A 145 64.12 0.83 32.88
C ASP A 145 64.38 0.78 34.39
N THR A 146 63.32 0.70 35.19
CA THR A 146 63.44 0.62 36.66
C THR A 146 64.10 -0.68 37.08
N VAL A 147 63.70 -1.82 36.50
CA VAL A 147 64.32 -3.13 36.74
C VAL A 147 65.79 -3.11 36.34
N TYR A 148 66.14 -2.48 35.22
CA TYR A 148 67.52 -2.33 34.78
C TYR A 148 68.35 -1.53 35.79
N LYS A 149 67.87 -0.37 36.22
CA LYS A 149 68.53 0.47 37.24
C LYS A 149 68.76 -0.28 38.56
N LEU A 150 67.73 -0.95 39.07
CA LEU A 150 67.83 -1.74 40.31
C LEU A 150 68.83 -2.90 40.19
N ARG A 151 68.94 -3.53 39.01
CA ARG A 151 69.94 -4.58 38.75
C ARG A 151 71.36 -4.02 38.80
N GLU A 152 71.61 -2.86 38.19
CA GLU A 152 72.92 -2.22 38.24
C GLU A 152 73.27 -1.72 39.65
N GLU A 153 72.33 -1.14 40.39
CA GLU A 153 72.52 -0.78 41.80
C GLU A 153 72.83 -2.00 42.66
N SER A 154 72.09 -3.12 42.50
CA SER A 154 72.35 -4.36 43.22
C SER A 154 73.75 -4.92 42.92
N LYS A 155 74.20 -4.83 41.67
CA LYS A 155 75.55 -5.24 41.25
C LYS A 155 76.63 -4.37 41.90
N LEU A 156 76.44 -3.04 41.94
CA LEU A 156 77.35 -2.12 42.62
C LEU A 156 77.39 -2.38 44.13
N LEU A 157 76.23 -2.60 44.76
CA LEU A 157 76.13 -2.89 46.18
C LEU A 157 76.86 -4.19 46.55
N ARG A 158 76.72 -5.25 45.72
CA ARG A 158 77.47 -6.50 45.90
C ARG A 158 78.98 -6.30 45.80
N LYS A 159 79.46 -5.49 44.85
CA LYS A 159 80.88 -5.15 44.74
C LYS A 159 81.39 -4.41 45.97
N ALA A 160 80.69 -3.34 46.38
CA ALA A 160 81.03 -2.58 47.58
C ALA A 160 81.06 -3.47 48.84
N HIS A 161 80.09 -4.38 48.98
CA HIS A 161 80.07 -5.35 50.07
C HIS A 161 81.29 -6.30 50.05
N GLN A 162 81.67 -6.81 48.88
CA GLN A 162 82.87 -7.67 48.73
C GLN A 162 84.16 -6.91 49.07
N GLU A 163 84.27 -5.65 48.67
CA GLU A 163 85.41 -4.78 48.99
C GLU A 163 85.54 -4.57 50.50
N VAL A 164 84.45 -4.17 51.17
CA VAL A 164 84.42 -3.99 52.63
C VAL A 164 84.74 -5.29 53.35
N HIS A 165 84.20 -6.42 52.90
CA HIS A 165 84.51 -7.72 53.48
C HIS A 165 86.00 -8.08 53.36
N SER A 166 86.60 -7.83 52.19
CA SER A 166 88.03 -8.06 51.97
C SER A 166 88.90 -7.15 52.84
N GLN A 167 88.53 -5.87 52.98
CA GLN A 167 89.20 -4.93 53.88
C GLN A 167 89.11 -5.37 55.34
N LEU A 168 87.93 -5.84 55.78
CA LEU A 168 87.73 -6.36 57.14
C LEU A 168 88.63 -7.58 57.42
N LEU A 169 88.69 -8.53 56.49
CA LEU A 169 89.57 -9.71 56.61
C LEU A 169 91.05 -9.30 56.71
N SER A 170 91.48 -8.34 55.90
CA SER A 170 92.84 -7.80 55.97
C SER A 170 93.12 -7.14 57.31
N ALA A 171 92.19 -6.33 57.84
CA ALA A 171 92.34 -5.68 59.13
C ALA A 171 92.37 -6.69 60.29
N GLN A 172 91.56 -7.75 60.21
CA GLN A 172 91.58 -8.86 61.18
C GLN A 172 92.91 -9.60 61.16
N ALA A 173 93.45 -9.91 59.97
CA ALA A 173 94.76 -10.55 59.83
C ALA A 173 95.86 -9.69 60.45
N GLN A 174 95.89 -8.38 60.14
CA GLN A 174 96.83 -7.44 60.75
C GLN A 174 96.69 -7.38 62.28
N MET A 175 95.46 -7.34 62.80
CA MET A 175 95.22 -7.33 64.25
C MET A 175 95.76 -8.59 64.93
N GLU A 176 95.66 -9.74 64.27
CA GLU A 176 96.15 -11.01 64.78
C GLU A 176 97.69 -11.10 64.72
N GLU A 177 98.31 -10.55 63.68
CA GLU A 177 99.76 -10.33 63.64
C GLU A 177 100.22 -9.42 64.79
N PHE A 178 99.53 -8.29 65.03
CA PHE A 178 99.82 -7.40 66.17
C PHE A 178 99.64 -8.11 67.52
N ARG A 179 98.62 -8.96 67.67
CA ARG A 179 98.40 -9.74 68.89
C ARG A 179 99.54 -10.73 69.12
N GLN A 180 99.92 -11.49 68.09
CA GLN A 180 101.04 -12.43 68.16
C GLN A 180 102.36 -11.71 68.48
N LEU A 181 102.61 -10.55 67.88
CA LEU A 181 103.78 -9.73 68.17
C LEU A 181 103.78 -9.24 69.64
N LYS A 182 102.62 -8.78 70.14
CA LYS A 182 102.45 -8.36 71.54
C LYS A 182 102.70 -9.52 72.52
N GLU A 183 102.19 -10.70 72.22
CA GLU A 183 102.42 -11.91 73.03
C GLU A 183 103.90 -12.34 72.99
N ALA A 184 104.56 -12.26 71.84
CA ALA A 184 105.99 -12.54 71.71
C ALA A 184 106.83 -11.55 72.52
N LEU A 185 106.48 -10.25 72.49
CA LEU A 185 107.10 -9.21 73.30
C LEU A 185 106.92 -9.46 74.81
N GLN A 186 105.73 -9.90 75.25
CA GLN A 186 105.47 -10.25 76.65
C GLN A 186 106.21 -11.51 77.14
N LYS A 187 106.58 -12.43 76.22
CA LYS A 187 107.32 -13.66 76.54
C LYS A 187 108.85 -13.49 76.55
N MET A 188 109.36 -12.31 76.20
CA MET A 188 110.79 -12.00 76.37
C MET A 188 111.10 -11.57 77.81
N PRO A 189 111.99 -12.25 78.54
CA PRO A 189 112.38 -11.83 79.89
C PRO A 189 113.39 -10.68 79.77
N GLY A 190 112.97 -9.44 80.04
CA GLY A 190 113.92 -8.33 80.14
C GLY A 190 113.43 -6.90 79.98
N LEU A 191 112.13 -6.60 79.92
CA LEU A 191 111.64 -5.21 79.86
C LEU A 191 110.46 -5.00 80.82
N ARG A 192 110.80 -4.74 82.09
CA ARG A 192 109.99 -3.92 83.01
C ARG A 192 110.40 -2.47 82.83
#